data_AF-A0A8T6FGM0-F1
#
_entry.id   AF-A0A8T6FGM0-F1
#
_cell.length_a   1.000
_cell.length_b   1.000
_cell.length_c   1.000
_cell.angle_alpha   90.00
_cell.angle_beta   90.00
_cell.angle_gamma   90.00
#
_symmetry.space_group_name_H-M   'P 1'
#
loop_
_entity.id
_entity.type
_entity.pdbx_description
1 polymer ?
#
loop_
_entity_poly.entity_id
_entity_poly.type
_entity_poly.pdbx_seq_one_letter_code
_entity_poly.pdbx_strand_id
1 'polypeptide(L)'
;MTTLSFKGRAFVENHHLAVPFHELEPVRAKGLAEKVSLHDNLVVHGDNLAALKALLPTYHGKVKCIVIDPPYNTGKEAWAYNDKVNSPMMKNWLGKVVDREDLTRHDKWCCMMLPRLKLLRELLREDGVVFVSGDDNELHRLRCLMDEVFGEDNFVGTVVWRNVTDNNPTNISVEHEYLTCYSRRKEALDASWSAETSPIKRRLIWVLCSKIRKRDRLAVSREFPSPVQFLVGGSAVLALGAVGRILEKHLEGVR
;
A
#
# COMPACT_ATOMS: atom_id res chain seq x y z
N MET A 1 -5.47 20.67 -16.00
CA MET A 1 -4.76 19.74 -15.11
C MET A 1 -3.73 18.99 -15.95
N THR A 2 -2.46 19.03 -15.56
CA THR A 2 -1.37 18.31 -16.24
C THR A 2 -1.43 16.84 -15.85
N THR A 3 -1.27 15.92 -16.81
CA THR A 3 -1.38 14.47 -16.57
C THR A 3 -0.09 13.74 -16.92
N LEU A 4 0.28 12.75 -16.12
CA LEU A 4 1.40 11.86 -16.40
C LEU A 4 1.04 10.86 -17.52
N SER A 5 1.82 10.84 -18.60
CA SER A 5 1.67 9.85 -19.67
C SER A 5 2.62 8.67 -19.45
N PHE A 6 2.11 7.43 -19.60
CA PHE A 6 2.88 6.19 -19.45
C PHE A 6 2.24 5.05 -20.25
N LYS A 7 3.02 4.02 -20.61
CA LYS A 7 2.52 2.88 -21.38
C LYS A 7 1.51 2.09 -20.56
N GLY A 8 0.39 1.75 -21.18
CA GLY A 8 -0.66 0.95 -20.56
C GLY A 8 -1.72 1.75 -19.81
N ARG A 9 -1.54 3.07 -19.65
CA ARG A 9 -2.50 3.98 -18.99
C ARG A 9 -3.94 3.77 -19.46
N ALA A 10 -4.17 3.78 -20.77
CA ALA A 10 -5.51 3.62 -21.35
C ALA A 10 -6.20 2.30 -20.96
N PHE A 11 -5.43 1.24 -20.66
CA PHE A 11 -5.99 -0.05 -20.24
C PHE A 11 -6.30 -0.12 -18.74
N VAL A 12 -5.61 0.68 -17.91
CA VAL A 12 -5.75 0.66 -16.45
C VAL A 12 -6.62 1.77 -15.89
N GLU A 13 -6.82 2.85 -16.63
CA GLU A 13 -7.51 4.07 -16.17
C GLU A 13 -8.88 3.75 -15.55
N ASN A 14 -9.66 2.91 -16.23
CA ASN A 14 -10.98 2.47 -15.76
C ASN A 14 -11.02 1.01 -15.32
N HIS A 15 -9.86 0.34 -15.19
CA HIS A 15 -9.82 -1.08 -14.88
C HIS A 15 -10.46 -1.42 -13.53
N HIS A 16 -10.29 -0.55 -12.52
CA HIS A 16 -10.93 -0.66 -11.20
C HIS A 16 -12.47 -0.78 -11.26
N LEU A 17 -13.12 -0.28 -12.32
CA LEU A 17 -14.57 -0.44 -12.54
C LEU A 17 -14.91 -1.85 -13.05
N ALA A 18 -14.03 -2.43 -13.87
CA ALA A 18 -14.20 -3.76 -14.46
C ALA A 18 -13.82 -4.92 -13.52
N VAL A 19 -13.12 -4.65 -12.41
CA VAL A 19 -12.81 -5.67 -11.39
C VAL A 19 -14.13 -6.15 -10.76
N PRO A 20 -14.44 -7.46 -10.81
CA PRO A 20 -15.67 -7.98 -10.26
C PRO A 20 -15.67 -7.92 -8.73
N PHE A 21 -16.86 -7.78 -8.16
CA PHE A 21 -17.05 -7.93 -6.72
C PHE A 21 -16.80 -9.38 -6.32
N HIS A 22 -16.09 -9.56 -5.21
CA HIS A 22 -15.87 -10.85 -4.58
C HIS A 22 -16.47 -10.81 -3.19
N GLU A 23 -17.07 -11.92 -2.77
CA GLU A 23 -17.55 -12.07 -1.40
C GLU A 23 -16.37 -12.31 -0.45
N LEU A 24 -16.45 -11.76 0.76
CA LEU A 24 -15.47 -12.02 1.81
C LEU A 24 -15.85 -13.32 2.53
N GLU A 25 -15.14 -14.39 2.23
CA GLU A 25 -15.34 -15.69 2.87
C GLU A 25 -14.54 -15.79 4.19
N PRO A 26 -15.20 -16.01 5.33
CA PRO A 26 -14.51 -16.10 6.61
C PRO A 26 -13.83 -17.45 6.81
N VAL A 27 -12.51 -17.43 6.99
CA VAL A 27 -11.73 -18.62 7.35
C VAL A 27 -11.71 -18.78 8.87
N ARG A 28 -12.74 -19.43 9.42
CA ARG A 28 -12.94 -19.58 10.88
C ARG A 28 -11.71 -20.12 11.62
N ALA A 29 -10.99 -21.07 11.01
CA ALA A 29 -9.78 -21.66 11.58
C ALA A 29 -8.63 -20.65 11.85
N LYS A 30 -8.68 -19.46 11.23
CA LYS A 30 -7.69 -18.39 11.40
C LYS A 30 -8.21 -17.22 12.26
N GLY A 31 -9.50 -17.23 12.63
CA GLY A 31 -10.12 -16.19 13.44
C GLY A 31 -9.90 -16.46 14.93
N LEU A 32 -9.72 -15.39 15.71
CA LEU A 32 -9.68 -15.45 17.17
C LEU A 32 -11.06 -15.21 17.82
N ALA A 33 -12.00 -14.65 17.06
CA ALA A 33 -13.33 -14.32 17.55
C ALA A 33 -14.30 -15.50 17.41
N GLU A 34 -15.14 -15.72 18.43
CA GLU A 34 -16.19 -16.75 18.41
C GLU A 34 -17.24 -16.48 17.33
N LYS A 35 -17.53 -15.20 17.06
CA LYS A 35 -18.42 -14.75 16.00
C LYS A 35 -17.64 -13.94 14.99
N VAL A 36 -17.81 -14.29 13.71
CA VAL A 36 -17.27 -13.51 12.61
C VAL A 36 -18.10 -12.24 12.45
N SER A 37 -17.45 -11.09 12.50
CA SER A 37 -18.06 -9.79 12.28
C SER A 37 -17.20 -8.98 11.33
N LEU A 38 -17.84 -8.33 10.35
CA LEU A 38 -17.18 -7.34 9.49
C LEU A 38 -16.95 -6.00 10.22
N HIS A 39 -17.41 -5.84 11.45
CA HIS A 39 -17.18 -4.60 12.21
C HIS A 39 -15.96 -4.67 13.14
N ASP A 40 -15.33 -5.85 13.23
CA ASP A 40 -14.13 -6.09 14.03
C ASP A 40 -12.85 -5.94 13.20
N ASN A 41 -11.71 -6.31 13.79
CA ASN A 41 -10.45 -6.30 13.08
C ASN A 41 -10.42 -7.41 12.01
N LEU A 42 -10.18 -7.05 10.75
CA LEU A 42 -10.15 -8.00 9.63
C LEU A 42 -8.75 -8.18 9.06
N VAL A 43 -8.42 -9.43 8.76
CA VAL A 43 -7.31 -9.80 7.87
C VAL A 43 -7.87 -10.41 6.60
N VAL A 44 -7.77 -9.67 5.50
CA VAL A 44 -8.17 -10.14 4.17
C VAL A 44 -6.96 -10.72 3.47
N HIS A 45 -7.12 -11.90 2.86
CA HIS A 45 -6.08 -12.56 2.08
C HIS A 45 -6.53 -12.67 0.63
N GLY A 46 -5.69 -12.22 -0.29
CA GLY A 46 -5.96 -12.26 -1.72
C GLY A 46 -5.19 -11.18 -2.47
N ASP A 47 -5.42 -11.10 -3.78
CA ASP A 47 -4.93 -9.97 -4.57
C ASP A 47 -5.54 -8.67 -4.03
N ASN A 48 -4.70 -7.66 -3.85
CA ASN A 48 -5.09 -6.42 -3.22
C ASN A 48 -6.15 -5.64 -4.02
N LEU A 49 -6.15 -5.70 -5.35
CA LEU A 49 -7.14 -5.01 -6.16
C LEU A 49 -8.53 -5.65 -5.98
N ALA A 50 -8.59 -6.98 -5.98
CA ALA A 50 -9.81 -7.74 -5.71
C ALA A 50 -10.31 -7.53 -4.27
N ALA A 51 -9.40 -7.57 -3.28
CA ALA A 51 -9.72 -7.32 -1.88
C ALA A 51 -10.29 -5.91 -1.64
N LEU A 52 -9.67 -4.88 -2.22
CA LEU A 52 -10.18 -3.51 -2.16
C LEU A 52 -11.58 -3.39 -2.76
N LYS A 53 -11.83 -4.07 -3.89
CA LYS A 53 -13.16 -4.10 -4.52
C LYS A 53 -14.20 -4.79 -3.62
N ALA A 54 -13.83 -5.90 -2.98
CA ALA A 54 -14.70 -6.63 -2.04
C ALA A 54 -15.06 -5.81 -0.80
N LEU A 55 -14.21 -4.86 -0.38
CA LEU A 55 -14.48 -3.99 0.77
C LEU A 55 -15.45 -2.84 0.46
N LEU A 56 -15.61 -2.45 -0.82
CA LEU A 56 -16.43 -1.29 -1.19
C LEU A 56 -17.89 -1.36 -0.68
N PRO A 57 -18.65 -2.46 -0.83
CA PRO A 57 -20.05 -2.49 -0.41
C PRO A 57 -20.25 -2.15 1.07
N THR A 58 -19.27 -2.51 1.91
CA THR A 58 -19.35 -2.35 3.37
C THR A 58 -18.69 -1.06 3.85
N TYR A 59 -17.56 -0.66 3.25
CA TYR A 59 -16.67 0.39 3.77
C TYR A 59 -16.52 1.64 2.88
N HIS A 60 -17.27 1.75 1.78
CA HIS A 60 -17.29 2.97 0.97
C HIS A 60 -17.51 4.22 1.86
N GLY A 61 -16.62 5.20 1.73
CA GLY A 61 -16.69 6.45 2.51
C GLY A 61 -16.53 6.32 4.03
N LYS A 62 -16.06 5.17 4.55
CA LYS A 62 -15.99 4.91 6.01
C LYS A 62 -14.57 4.85 6.57
N VAL A 63 -13.55 4.73 5.73
CA VAL A 63 -12.17 4.55 6.18
C VAL A 63 -11.55 5.90 6.56
N LYS A 64 -11.10 6.03 7.81
CA LYS A 64 -10.52 7.28 8.32
C LYS A 64 -9.04 7.42 7.98
N CYS A 65 -8.30 6.33 7.97
CA CYS A 65 -6.87 6.36 7.71
C CYS A 65 -6.45 5.15 6.86
N ILE A 66 -5.64 5.39 5.85
CA ILE A 66 -5.03 4.35 5.02
C ILE A 66 -3.52 4.54 5.12
N VAL A 67 -2.78 3.45 5.30
CA VAL A 67 -1.32 3.45 5.22
C VAL A 67 -0.92 2.31 4.30
N ILE A 68 -0.19 2.63 3.22
CA ILE A 68 0.25 1.63 2.26
C ILE A 68 1.76 1.69 2.06
N ASP A 69 2.34 0.53 1.81
CA ASP A 69 3.76 0.31 1.54
C ASP A 69 3.91 -0.48 0.24
N PRO A 70 3.78 0.19 -0.92
CA PRO A 70 3.92 -0.45 -2.23
C PRO A 70 5.37 -0.87 -2.47
N PRO A 71 5.66 -1.73 -3.48
CA PRO A 71 7.04 -1.93 -3.92
C PRO A 71 7.68 -0.60 -4.30
N TYR A 72 8.91 -0.36 -3.86
CA TYR A 72 9.65 0.89 -4.13
C TYR A 72 10.25 0.89 -5.54
N ASN A 73 10.23 -0.26 -6.21
CA ASN A 73 10.71 -0.42 -7.58
C ASN A 73 12.20 -0.12 -7.74
N THR A 74 13.01 -0.49 -6.74
CA THR A 74 14.47 -0.34 -6.74
C THR A 74 15.19 -1.19 -7.79
N GLY A 75 14.47 -2.13 -8.43
CA GLY A 75 15.01 -3.18 -9.30
C GLY A 75 15.66 -4.35 -8.54
N LYS A 76 15.75 -4.26 -7.21
CA LYS A 76 16.23 -5.36 -6.35
C LYS A 76 15.08 -6.15 -5.73
N GLU A 77 13.89 -5.59 -5.75
CA GLU A 77 12.66 -6.21 -5.24
C GLU A 77 12.17 -7.28 -6.22
N ALA A 78 11.90 -8.48 -5.72
CA ALA A 78 11.34 -9.56 -6.52
C ALA A 78 9.82 -9.39 -6.70
N TRP A 79 9.36 -8.18 -7.04
CA TRP A 79 7.94 -7.91 -7.32
C TRP A 79 7.66 -8.10 -8.81
N ALA A 80 6.43 -8.48 -9.15
CA ALA A 80 5.99 -8.72 -10.51
C ALA A 80 4.62 -8.08 -10.74
N TYR A 81 4.39 -7.59 -11.96
CA TYR A 81 3.08 -7.10 -12.36
C TYR A 81 2.09 -8.27 -12.50
N ASN A 82 0.90 -8.15 -11.89
CA ASN A 82 -0.05 -9.26 -11.77
C ASN A 82 -1.51 -8.90 -12.14
N ASP A 83 -1.81 -7.67 -12.57
CA ASP A 83 -3.19 -7.30 -12.89
C ASP A 83 -3.63 -7.90 -14.24
N LYS A 84 -4.71 -8.69 -14.20
CA LYS A 84 -5.26 -9.43 -15.35
C LYS A 84 -6.08 -8.54 -16.28
N VAL A 85 -5.45 -7.50 -16.83
CA VAL A 85 -6.03 -6.60 -17.81
C VAL A 85 -6.09 -7.28 -19.17
N ASN A 86 -7.23 -7.19 -19.87
CA ASN A 86 -7.40 -7.82 -21.18
C ASN A 86 -6.74 -7.02 -22.31
N SER A 87 -5.41 -6.98 -22.32
CA SER A 87 -4.58 -6.35 -23.36
C SER A 87 -3.38 -7.23 -23.69
N PRO A 88 -3.04 -7.48 -24.97
CA PRO A 88 -1.87 -8.28 -25.34
C PRO A 88 -0.56 -7.76 -24.73
N MET A 89 -0.40 -6.44 -24.69
CA MET A 89 0.78 -5.80 -24.10
C MET A 89 0.88 -6.10 -22.60
N MET A 90 -0.21 -5.97 -21.87
CA MET A 90 -0.25 -6.18 -20.42
C MET A 90 -0.09 -7.67 -20.06
N LYS A 91 -0.66 -8.57 -20.87
CA LYS A 91 -0.48 -10.02 -20.74
C LYS A 91 0.99 -10.42 -20.83
N ASN A 92 1.78 -9.74 -21.67
CA ASN A 92 3.22 -9.98 -21.78
C ASN A 92 4.02 -9.59 -20.52
N TRP A 93 3.44 -8.82 -19.60
CA TRP A 93 4.07 -8.43 -18.34
C TRP A 93 3.76 -9.39 -17.18
N LEU A 94 2.69 -10.18 -17.28
CA LEU A 94 2.18 -11.00 -16.18
C LEU A 94 3.23 -11.99 -15.66
N GLY A 95 3.43 -11.98 -14.34
CA GLY A 95 4.30 -12.94 -13.65
C GLY A 95 5.79 -12.76 -13.90
N LYS A 96 6.18 -11.74 -14.68
CA LYS A 96 7.59 -11.41 -14.90
C LYS A 96 8.06 -10.45 -13.81
N VAL A 97 9.15 -10.83 -13.15
CA VAL A 97 9.82 -9.97 -12.15
C VAL A 97 10.24 -8.67 -12.83
N VAL A 98 10.04 -7.57 -12.13
CA VAL A 98 10.44 -6.24 -12.56
C VAL A 98 11.83 -5.96 -11.99
N ASP A 99 12.84 -6.11 -12.83
CA ASP A 99 14.25 -5.85 -12.49
C ASP A 99 14.67 -4.42 -12.86
N ARG A 100 15.96 -4.13 -12.71
CA ARG A 100 16.51 -2.79 -12.95
C ARG A 100 16.61 -2.49 -14.46
N GLU A 101 16.78 -3.53 -15.27
CA GLU A 101 17.00 -3.52 -16.71
C GLU A 101 15.69 -3.40 -17.50
N ASP A 102 14.55 -3.68 -16.87
CA ASP A 102 13.22 -3.50 -17.45
C ASP A 102 12.90 -2.03 -17.77
N LEU A 103 13.00 -1.69 -19.05
CA LEU A 103 12.69 -0.37 -19.60
C LEU A 103 11.23 0.07 -19.36
N THR A 104 10.33 -0.84 -19.00
CA THR A 104 8.92 -0.58 -18.70
C THR A 104 8.61 -0.65 -17.21
N ARG A 105 9.60 -0.76 -16.32
CA ARG A 105 9.39 -0.91 -14.87
C ARG A 105 8.50 0.18 -14.27
N HIS A 106 8.68 1.42 -14.71
CA HIS A 106 7.94 2.57 -14.21
C HIS A 106 6.50 2.58 -14.76
N ASP A 107 6.32 2.21 -16.02
CA ASP A 107 5.00 2.04 -16.63
C ASP A 107 4.20 0.95 -15.89
N LYS A 108 4.84 -0.19 -15.61
CA LYS A 108 4.25 -1.31 -14.85
C LYS A 108 3.85 -0.89 -13.45
N TRP A 109 4.71 -0.14 -12.74
CA TRP A 109 4.42 0.36 -11.41
C TRP A 109 3.22 1.32 -11.41
N CYS A 110 3.18 2.28 -12.34
CA CYS A 110 2.05 3.18 -12.51
C CYS A 110 0.76 2.43 -12.86
N CYS A 111 0.84 1.41 -13.74
CA CYS A 111 -0.29 0.56 -14.10
C CYS A 111 -0.86 -0.19 -12.89
N MET A 112 0.01 -0.67 -12.00
CA MET A 112 -0.38 -1.37 -10.78
C MET A 112 -0.98 -0.40 -9.76
N MET A 113 -0.39 0.79 -9.58
CA MET A 113 -0.83 1.73 -8.55
C MET A 113 -2.13 2.47 -8.87
N LEU A 114 -2.33 2.92 -10.12
CA LEU A 114 -3.48 3.76 -10.49
C LEU A 114 -4.85 3.16 -10.10
N PRO A 115 -5.21 1.92 -10.49
CA PRO A 115 -6.51 1.36 -10.14
C PRO A 115 -6.68 1.16 -8.62
N ARG A 116 -5.59 0.86 -7.89
CA ARG A 116 -5.60 0.71 -6.44
C ARG A 116 -5.85 2.05 -5.74
N LEU A 117 -5.14 3.11 -6.16
CA LEU A 117 -5.33 4.46 -5.62
C LEU A 117 -6.78 4.94 -5.80
N LYS A 118 -7.40 4.67 -6.96
CA LYS A 118 -8.81 4.98 -7.20
C LYS A 118 -9.74 4.27 -6.21
N LEU A 119 -9.55 2.98 -5.97
CA LEU A 119 -10.34 2.25 -4.97
C LEU A 119 -10.09 2.74 -3.55
N LEU A 120 -8.85 3.06 -3.19
CA LEU A 120 -8.53 3.61 -1.87
C LEU A 120 -9.24 4.94 -1.62
N ARG A 121 -9.34 5.80 -2.63
CA ARG A 121 -10.10 7.06 -2.55
C ARG A 121 -11.58 6.84 -2.28
N GLU A 122 -12.19 5.81 -2.88
CA GLU A 122 -13.60 5.47 -2.65
C GLU A 122 -13.86 4.93 -1.23
N LEU A 123 -12.86 4.27 -0.63
CA LEU A 123 -12.96 3.78 0.75
C LEU A 123 -12.83 4.91 1.78
N LEU A 124 -12.10 5.99 1.48
CA LEU A 124 -11.87 7.08 2.42
C LEU A 124 -13.15 7.86 2.74
N ARG A 125 -13.35 8.12 4.04
CA ARG A 125 -14.29 9.12 4.56
C ARG A 125 -13.88 10.53 4.12
N GLU A 126 -14.80 11.49 4.17
CA GLU A 126 -14.53 12.87 3.71
C GLU A 126 -13.34 13.53 4.40
N ASP A 127 -13.18 13.31 5.71
CA ASP A 127 -12.05 13.77 6.52
C ASP A 127 -10.94 12.68 6.66
N GLY A 128 -10.94 11.70 5.76
CA GLY A 128 -10.01 10.59 5.72
C GLY A 128 -8.67 10.97 5.08
N VAL A 129 -7.60 10.29 5.51
CA VAL A 129 -6.24 10.50 4.99
C VAL A 129 -5.61 9.19 4.52
N VAL A 130 -4.75 9.28 3.52
CA VAL A 130 -3.93 8.18 3.02
C VAL A 130 -2.45 8.55 3.07
N PHE A 131 -1.64 7.65 3.61
CA PHE A 131 -0.19 7.71 3.64
C PHE A 131 0.37 6.62 2.74
N VAL A 132 1.28 7.00 1.85
CA VAL A 132 1.99 6.07 0.96
C VAL A 132 3.47 6.21 1.25
N SER A 133 4.11 5.14 1.74
CA SER A 133 5.57 5.11 1.86
C SER A 133 6.24 4.88 0.50
N GLY A 134 7.43 5.42 0.35
CA GLY A 134 8.27 5.22 -0.83
C GLY A 134 9.65 5.83 -0.64
N ASP A 135 10.52 5.53 -1.60
CA ASP A 135 11.83 6.15 -1.76
C ASP A 135 11.84 7.07 -3.00
N ASP A 136 13.03 7.51 -3.40
CA ASP A 136 13.19 8.42 -4.54
C ASP A 136 12.81 7.81 -5.90
N ASN A 137 12.71 6.47 -6.05
CA ASN A 137 12.53 5.84 -7.37
C ASN A 137 11.17 6.18 -8.02
N GLU A 138 10.10 6.18 -7.22
CA GLU A 138 8.74 6.40 -7.68
C GLU A 138 8.04 7.60 -7.04
N LEU A 139 8.68 8.33 -6.12
CA LEU A 139 8.08 9.46 -5.40
C LEU A 139 7.38 10.46 -6.33
N HIS A 140 8.04 10.87 -7.42
CA HIS A 140 7.47 11.84 -8.36
C HIS A 140 6.30 11.27 -9.16
N ARG A 141 6.37 10.01 -9.59
CA ARG A 141 5.27 9.36 -10.31
C ARG A 141 4.08 9.12 -9.40
N LEU A 142 4.33 8.65 -8.18
CA LEU A 142 3.34 8.55 -7.12
C LEU A 142 2.65 9.89 -6.90
N ARG A 143 3.41 10.98 -6.76
CA ARG A 143 2.88 12.33 -6.58
C ARG A 143 1.93 12.70 -7.71
N CYS A 144 2.34 12.55 -8.97
CA CYS A 144 1.48 12.85 -10.11
C CYS A 144 0.20 12.00 -10.13
N LEU A 145 0.30 10.69 -9.84
CA LEU A 145 -0.88 9.81 -9.77
C LEU A 145 -1.81 10.20 -8.61
N MET A 146 -1.27 10.60 -7.48
CA MET A 146 -2.06 11.03 -6.33
C MET A 146 -2.71 12.39 -6.57
N ASP A 147 -2.03 13.34 -7.22
CA ASP A 147 -2.64 14.60 -7.66
C ASP A 147 -3.83 14.34 -8.60
N GLU A 148 -3.67 13.41 -9.55
CA GLU A 148 -4.74 13.01 -10.46
C GLU A 148 -5.93 12.37 -9.73
N VAL A 149 -5.67 11.40 -8.85
CA VAL A 149 -6.73 10.64 -8.18
C VAL A 149 -7.38 11.46 -7.07
N PHE A 150 -6.59 12.10 -6.22
CA PHE A 150 -7.07 12.78 -5.03
C PHE A 150 -7.40 14.25 -5.24
N GLY A 151 -6.84 14.87 -6.28
CA GLY A 151 -6.84 16.33 -6.49
C GLY A 151 -5.63 16.97 -5.80
N GLU A 152 -4.96 17.88 -6.51
CA GLU A 152 -3.76 18.57 -6.03
C GLU A 152 -4.01 19.36 -4.75
N ASP A 153 -5.16 20.02 -4.65
CA ASP A 153 -5.57 20.80 -3.46
C ASP A 153 -5.68 19.91 -2.20
N ASN A 154 -5.93 18.62 -2.38
CA ASN A 154 -6.07 17.66 -1.29
C ASN A 154 -4.74 17.12 -0.76
N PHE A 155 -3.61 17.58 -1.31
CA PHE A 155 -2.30 17.28 -0.78
C PHE A 155 -2.10 17.87 0.61
N VAL A 156 -1.72 17.02 1.57
CA VAL A 156 -1.51 17.44 2.96
C VAL A 156 -0.04 17.77 3.19
N GLY A 157 0.86 16.89 2.75
CA GLY A 157 2.29 17.04 3.00
C GLY A 157 3.07 15.76 2.74
N THR A 158 4.39 15.86 2.76
CA THR A 158 5.30 14.71 2.71
C THR A 158 6.13 14.68 3.99
N VAL A 159 6.07 13.57 4.72
CA VAL A 159 6.91 13.35 5.90
C VAL A 159 8.20 12.69 5.45
N VAL A 160 9.34 13.26 5.82
CA VAL A 160 10.66 12.67 5.59
C VAL A 160 11.00 11.81 6.80
N TRP A 161 11.20 10.52 6.57
CA TRP A 161 11.51 9.54 7.61
C TRP A 161 12.97 9.10 7.49
N ARG A 162 13.82 9.66 8.35
CA ARG A 162 15.21 9.18 8.50
C ARG A 162 15.20 7.86 9.26
N ASN A 163 15.57 6.78 8.58
CA ASN A 163 15.45 5.41 9.10
C ASN A 163 16.75 4.60 9.03
N VAL A 164 17.75 5.12 8.33
CA VAL A 164 19.07 4.49 8.19
C VAL A 164 20.18 5.47 8.50
N THR A 165 21.37 4.92 8.72
CA THR A 165 22.63 5.65 8.74
C THR A 165 23.53 4.98 7.71
N ASP A 166 23.96 5.73 6.71
CA ASP A 166 24.81 5.23 5.64
C ASP A 166 26.16 5.95 5.68
N ASN A 167 27.18 5.22 6.12
CA ASN A 167 28.55 5.71 6.24
C ASN A 167 29.40 5.41 4.99
N ASN A 168 28.80 4.89 3.91
CA ASN A 168 29.53 4.65 2.67
C ASN A 168 29.92 5.98 2.01
N PRO A 169 31.16 6.11 1.49
CA PRO A 169 31.57 7.32 0.78
C PRO A 169 30.79 7.45 -0.53
N THR A 170 29.87 8.40 -0.58
CA THR A 170 29.04 8.72 -1.75
C THR A 170 28.97 10.24 -1.94
N ASN A 171 28.41 10.72 -3.06
CA ASN A 171 28.19 12.15 -3.26
C ASN A 171 27.19 12.71 -2.24
N ILE A 172 26.07 12.00 -2.03
CA ILE A 172 25.02 12.34 -1.07
C ILE A 172 24.56 11.03 -0.42
N SER A 173 24.73 10.93 0.90
CA SER A 173 24.21 9.80 1.69
C SER A 173 22.69 9.94 1.83
N VAL A 174 21.95 9.09 1.11
CA VAL A 174 20.48 9.03 1.22
C VAL A 174 20.12 8.18 2.43
N GLU A 175 19.66 8.82 3.49
CA GLU A 175 19.37 8.19 4.80
C GLU A 175 17.89 8.24 5.19
N HIS A 176 17.03 8.63 4.24
CA HIS A 176 15.62 8.85 4.49
C HIS A 176 14.73 8.24 3.42
N GLU A 177 13.51 7.93 3.85
CA GLU A 177 12.37 7.58 3.00
C GLU A 177 11.29 8.67 3.12
N TYR A 178 10.25 8.55 2.31
CA TYR A 178 9.16 9.51 2.27
C TYR A 178 7.83 8.84 2.60
N LEU A 179 6.98 9.57 3.30
CA LEU A 179 5.55 9.25 3.43
C LEU A 179 4.74 10.40 2.86
N THR A 180 4.19 10.17 1.68
CA THR A 180 3.33 11.14 0.99
C THR A 180 1.91 11.02 1.53
N CYS A 181 1.34 12.15 1.97
CA CYS A 181 0.02 12.21 2.58
C CYS A 181 -0.97 13.01 1.74
N TYR A 182 -2.13 12.40 1.46
CA TYR A 182 -3.29 13.06 0.86
C TYR A 182 -4.52 12.87 1.72
N SER A 183 -5.44 13.81 1.57
CA SER A 183 -6.78 13.74 2.16
C SER A 183 -7.83 13.39 1.11
N ARG A 184 -9.01 12.94 1.55
CA ARG A 184 -10.17 12.85 0.65
C ARG A 184 -10.71 14.24 0.30
N ARG A 185 -10.87 15.08 1.32
CA ARG A 185 -11.21 16.50 1.26
C ARG A 185 -10.41 17.24 2.33
N LYS A 186 -9.49 18.13 1.93
CA LYS A 186 -8.57 18.81 2.86
C LYS A 186 -9.30 19.79 3.77
N GLU A 187 -10.36 20.42 3.27
CA GLU A 187 -11.20 21.35 4.02
C GLU A 187 -11.97 20.67 5.16
N ALA A 188 -12.19 19.35 5.07
CA ALA A 188 -12.82 18.56 6.11
C ALA A 188 -11.85 18.09 7.19
N LEU A 189 -10.54 18.32 7.02
CA LEU A 189 -9.55 18.00 8.05
C LEU A 189 -9.55 19.06 9.15
N ASP A 190 -9.36 18.61 10.38
CA ASP A 190 -9.11 19.52 11.51
C ASP A 190 -7.87 20.37 11.24
N ALA A 191 -8.01 21.69 11.39
CA ALA A 191 -6.96 22.67 11.10
C ALA A 191 -5.70 22.52 11.98
N SER A 192 -5.77 21.73 13.05
CA SER A 192 -4.66 21.58 14.00
C SER A 192 -4.17 20.13 14.07
N TRP A 193 -2.90 19.92 13.71
CA TRP A 193 -2.16 18.68 13.99
C TRP A 193 -1.55 18.70 15.41
N SER A 194 -2.16 19.46 16.31
CA SER A 194 -1.76 19.65 17.70
C SER A 194 -2.74 18.92 18.62
N ALA A 195 -2.57 17.61 18.71
CA ALA A 195 -3.17 16.87 19.81
C ALA A 195 -2.23 15.77 20.22
N GLU A 196 -1.73 15.84 21.46
CA GLU A 196 -1.18 14.70 22.20
C GLU A 196 -2.17 13.52 22.26
N THR A 197 -3.44 13.77 21.91
CA THR A 197 -4.58 12.86 22.01
C THR A 197 -5.13 12.34 20.68
N SER A 198 -4.64 12.75 19.49
CA SER A 198 -5.18 12.20 18.23
C SER A 198 -4.84 10.70 18.12
N PRO A 199 -5.82 9.78 18.18
CA PRO A 199 -5.57 8.35 18.13
C PRO A 199 -4.87 7.93 16.84
N ILE A 200 -5.14 8.66 15.75
CA ILE A 200 -4.53 8.45 14.43
C ILE A 200 -3.05 8.82 14.45
N LYS A 201 -2.69 9.97 15.07
CA LYS A 201 -1.28 10.37 15.20
C LYS A 201 -0.49 9.34 16.01
N ARG A 202 -1.03 8.89 17.15
CA ARG A 202 -0.41 7.83 17.96
C ARG A 202 -0.28 6.52 17.19
N ARG A 203 -1.31 6.12 16.44
CA ARG A 203 -1.30 4.86 15.68
C ARG A 203 -0.40 4.92 14.46
N LEU A 204 -0.31 6.07 13.79
CA LEU A 204 0.65 6.30 12.71
C LEU A 204 2.08 6.26 13.24
N ILE A 205 2.38 6.99 14.34
CA ILE A 205 3.67 6.90 15.01
C ILE A 205 3.96 5.44 15.40
N TRP A 206 2.99 4.72 15.94
CA TRP A 206 3.16 3.30 16.28
C TRP A 206 3.45 2.43 15.05
N VAL A 207 2.72 2.60 13.95
CA VAL A 207 2.98 1.86 12.69
C VAL A 207 4.38 2.19 12.16
N LEU A 208 4.75 3.47 12.12
CA LEU A 208 6.07 3.93 11.70
C LEU A 208 7.18 3.40 12.62
N CYS A 209 7.00 3.47 13.94
CA CYS A 209 7.93 2.93 14.93
C CYS A 209 7.94 1.40 14.95
N SER A 210 6.87 0.72 14.53
CA SER A 210 6.86 -0.74 14.40
C SER A 210 7.68 -1.19 13.19
N LYS A 211 7.77 -0.38 12.11
CA LYS A 211 8.78 -0.57 11.06
C LYS A 211 10.22 -0.47 11.62
N ILE A 212 10.46 0.38 12.64
CA ILE A 212 11.77 0.49 13.35
C ILE A 212 12.08 -0.79 14.16
N ARG A 213 11.08 -1.47 14.74
CA ARG A 213 11.29 -2.65 15.61
C ARG A 213 11.57 -3.98 14.89
N LYS A 214 11.80 -4.00 13.58
CA LYS A 214 12.31 -5.21 12.88
C LYS A 214 13.69 -5.71 13.39
N ARG A 215 14.30 -5.04 14.38
CA ARG A 215 15.54 -5.47 15.04
C ARG A 215 15.37 -6.09 16.43
N ASP A 216 14.21 -5.96 17.08
CA ASP A 216 13.95 -6.59 18.39
C ASP A 216 12.91 -7.71 18.27
N ARG A 217 13.38 -8.93 18.49
CA ARG A 217 12.64 -10.18 18.53
C ARG A 217 11.37 -10.05 19.39
N LEU A 218 10.21 -10.05 18.75
CA LEU A 218 9.00 -10.60 19.34
C LEU A 218 8.62 -11.81 18.50
N ALA A 219 8.77 -12.98 19.11
CA ALA A 219 8.46 -14.27 18.54
C ALA A 219 7.00 -14.30 18.08
N VAL A 220 6.81 -14.29 16.76
CA VAL A 220 5.57 -14.77 16.13
C VAL A 220 6.01 -15.88 15.19
N SER A 221 6.09 -17.08 15.75
CA SER A 221 6.29 -18.31 15.00
C SER A 221 4.95 -18.73 14.39
N ARG A 222 4.90 -18.79 13.06
CA ARG A 222 4.36 -19.88 12.22
C ARG A 222 4.17 -19.37 10.80
N GLU A 223 4.68 -20.17 9.87
CA GLU A 223 4.90 -19.90 8.46
C GLU A 223 3.60 -19.63 7.69
N PHE A 224 3.65 -18.68 6.76
CA PHE A 224 2.65 -18.51 5.70
C PHE A 224 3.39 -18.28 4.36
N PRO A 225 3.08 -19.03 3.30
CA PRO A 225 3.50 -18.66 1.95
C PRO A 225 2.72 -17.40 1.51
N SER A 226 3.39 -16.49 0.80
CA SER A 226 2.87 -15.20 0.29
C SER A 226 1.56 -15.33 -0.54
N PRO A 227 0.75 -14.25 -0.79
CA PRO A 227 1.03 -12.82 -0.59
C PRO A 227 -0.06 -11.98 0.13
N VAL A 228 0.39 -10.85 0.72
CA VAL A 228 -0.36 -9.65 1.22
C VAL A 228 -1.46 -9.87 2.27
N GLN A 229 -1.26 -9.28 3.46
CA GLN A 229 -2.23 -9.23 4.57
C GLN A 229 -2.73 -7.80 4.77
N PHE A 230 -4.05 -7.63 4.83
CA PHE A 230 -4.70 -6.38 5.21
C PHE A 230 -4.95 -6.35 6.72
N LEU A 231 -5.01 -5.17 7.32
CA LEU A 231 -5.56 -5.00 8.67
C LEU A 231 -6.56 -3.85 8.63
N VAL A 232 -7.85 -4.15 8.77
CA VAL A 232 -8.92 -3.15 8.99
C VAL A 232 -9.24 -3.19 10.47
N GLY A 233 -9.18 -2.08 11.22
CA GLY A 233 -9.63 -2.05 12.62
C GLY A 233 -10.98 -1.38 12.83
N GLY A 234 -11.60 -1.54 14.01
CA GLY A 234 -12.92 -0.97 14.38
C GLY A 234 -13.06 0.57 14.35
N SER A 235 -12.03 1.30 13.92
CA SER A 235 -12.07 2.72 13.52
C SER A 235 -11.26 2.97 12.23
N ALA A 236 -11.33 1.98 11.34
CA ALA A 236 -10.77 1.83 10.01
C ALA A 236 -9.44 2.56 9.75
N VAL A 237 -8.36 1.97 10.29
CA VAL A 237 -7.02 2.07 9.71
C VAL A 237 -6.89 0.90 8.74
N LEU A 238 -6.65 1.13 7.44
CA LEU A 238 -6.35 0.09 6.45
C LEU A 238 -4.83 0.10 6.21
N ALA A 239 -4.12 -0.91 6.71
CA ALA A 239 -2.70 -1.11 6.38
C ALA A 239 -2.58 -2.05 5.17
N LEU A 240 -2.10 -1.57 4.02
CA LEU A 240 -1.67 -2.42 2.90
C LEU A 240 -0.15 -2.52 2.89
N GLY A 241 0.40 -3.59 3.44
CA GLY A 241 1.82 -3.90 3.25
C GLY A 241 2.01 -4.85 2.07
N ALA A 242 2.68 -4.41 1.00
CA ALA A 242 3.34 -5.35 0.10
C ALA A 242 4.56 -5.90 0.83
N VAL A 243 4.38 -6.96 1.64
CA VAL A 243 5.52 -7.57 2.33
C VAL A 243 6.30 -8.41 1.31
N GLY A 244 7.24 -7.74 0.64
CA GLY A 244 8.36 -8.39 -0.01
C GLY A 244 9.32 -8.97 1.03
N ARG A 245 9.65 -10.25 0.84
CA ARG A 245 10.73 -11.04 1.47
C ARG A 245 10.61 -11.37 2.96
N ILE A 246 10.30 -12.64 3.23
CA ILE A 246 11.01 -13.43 4.26
C ILE A 246 11.43 -14.74 3.59
N LEU A 247 12.75 -14.91 3.44
CA LEU A 247 13.41 -16.07 2.85
C LEU A 247 13.46 -17.25 3.83
N GLU A 248 13.31 -18.43 3.23
CA GLU A 248 13.52 -19.77 3.76
C GLU A 248 14.87 -19.92 4.50
N LYS A 249 14.88 -20.66 5.60
CA LYS A 249 16.11 -21.32 6.08
C LYS A 249 15.80 -22.80 6.28
N HIS A 250 16.14 -23.60 5.26
CA HIS A 250 16.37 -25.03 5.41
C HIS A 250 17.36 -25.27 6.55
N LEU A 251 16.93 -26.00 7.58
CA LEU A 251 17.81 -26.69 8.53
C LEU A 251 17.12 -27.99 8.94
N GLU A 252 17.22 -29.01 8.10
CA GLU A 252 17.19 -30.40 8.57
C GLU A 252 18.40 -31.14 8.01
N GLY A 253 19.46 -31.10 8.81
CA GLY A 253 20.58 -32.01 8.77
C GLY A 253 21.03 -32.19 10.22
N VAL A 254 21.19 -33.46 10.63
CA VAL A 254 21.62 -33.96 11.94
C VAL A 254 20.49 -34.21 12.94
N ARG A 255 19.92 -35.42 12.94
CA ARG A 255 20.54 -36.62 13.52
C ARG A 255 20.20 -37.85 12.68
#